data_AF-G9QJX4-F1
#
_entry.id   AF-G9QJX4-F1
#
_cell.length_a   1.000
_cell.length_b   1.000
_cell.length_c   1.000
_cell.angle_alpha   90.00
_cell.angle_beta   90.00
_cell.angle_gamma   90.00
#
_symmetry.space_group_name_H-M   'P 1'
#
loop_
_entity.id
_entity.type
_entity.pdbx_description
1 polymer ?
#
loop_
_entity_poly.entity_id
_entity_poly.type
_entity_poly.pdbx_seq_one_letter_code
_entity_poly.pdbx_strand_id
1 'polypeptide(L)' 'MKIKLTVHLDIEGQKLMQSGDFKARRKEDIPGIAYEWIQKLKKETGYRDTRINKVIVNNEKK' A
#
# COMPACT_ATOMS: atom_id res chain seq x y z
N MET A 1 9.57 8.94 10.60
CA MET A 1 9.61 9.30 9.17
C MET A 1 8.19 9.27 8.62
N LYS A 2 7.75 10.34 7.95
CA LYS A 2 6.48 10.31 7.23
C LYS A 2 6.72 9.76 5.83
N ILE A 3 5.91 8.81 5.43
CA ILE A 3 5.98 8.18 4.13
C ILE A 3 4.59 8.21 3.50
N LYS A 4 4.53 8.42 2.20
CA LYS A 4 3.32 8.21 1.41
C LYS A 4 3.50 6.92 0.63
N LEU A 5 2.62 5.96 0.90
CA LEU A 5 2.56 4.71 0.15
C LEU A 5 1.47 4.85 -0.92
N THR A 6 1.79 4.47 -2.14
CA THR A 6 0.83 4.33 -3.23
C THR A 6 0.90 2.92 -3.78
N VAL A 7 -0.22 2.22 -3.78
CA VAL A 7 -0.34 0.84 -4.26
C VAL A 7 -1.27 0.83 -5.47
N HIS A 8 -0.79 0.23 -6.55
CA HIS A 8 -1.58 -0.08 -7.73
C HIS A 8 -2.01 -1.54 -7.64
N LEU A 9 -3.32 -1.73 -7.58
CA LEU A 9 -3.97 -3.03 -7.51
C LEU A 9 -4.71 -3.30 -8.82
N ASP A 10 -4.85 -4.57 -9.16
CA ASP A 10 -5.80 -5.07 -10.14
C ASP A 10 -6.72 -6.04 -9.43
N ILE A 11 -8.01 -5.73 -9.40
CA ILE A 11 -9.03 -6.53 -8.76
C ILE A 11 -9.99 -6.99 -9.85
N GLU A 12 -9.93 -8.28 -10.20
CA GLU A 12 -10.78 -8.86 -11.25
C GLU A 12 -10.73 -8.09 -12.59
N GLY A 13 -9.56 -7.56 -12.98
CA GLY A 13 -9.38 -6.76 -14.19
C GLY A 13 -9.65 -5.26 -14.01
N GLN A 14 -10.10 -4.82 -12.82
CA GLN A 14 -10.26 -3.41 -12.50
C GLN A 14 -8.98 -2.86 -11.85
N LYS A 15 -8.34 -1.93 -12.55
CA LYS A 15 -7.16 -1.24 -12.04
C LYS A 15 -7.58 -0.20 -11.01
N LEU A 16 -7.13 -0.37 -9.78
CA LEU A 16 -7.33 0.53 -8.66
C LEU A 16 -5.99 1.14 -8.24
N MET A 17 -5.99 2.43 -7.91
CA MET A 17 -4.85 3.10 -7.29
C MET A 17 -5.28 3.63 -5.93
N GLN A 18 -4.61 3.17 -4.88
CA GLN A 18 -4.82 3.63 -3.52
C GLN A 18 -3.56 4.31 -2.99
N SER A 19 -3.73 5.40 -2.24
CA SER A 19 -2.63 6.15 -1.62
C SER A 19 -2.95 6.41 -0.16
N GLY A 20 -1.94 6.35 0.71
CA GLY A 20 -2.10 6.65 2.13
C GLY A 20 -0.81 7.19 2.74
N ASP A 21 -0.97 8.02 3.77
CA ASP A 21 0.12 8.58 4.53
C ASP A 21 0.35 7.76 5.80
N PHE A 22 1.60 7.36 6.02
CA PHE A 22 2.01 6.48 7.11
C PHE A 22 3.21 7.04 7.86
N LYS A 23 3.35 6.60 9.11
CA LYS A 23 4.49 6.96 9.95
C LYS A 23 5.34 5.72 10.21
N ALA A 24 6.49 5.65 9.57
CA ALA A 24 7.50 4.62 9.83
C ALA A 24 8.49 5.10 10.90
N ARG A 25 8.91 4.22 11.81
CA ARG A 25 9.94 4.56 12.81
C ARG A 25 11.33 4.42 12.18
N ARG A 26 11.55 3.34 11.43
CA ARG A 26 12.75 3.02 10.65
C ARG A 26 12.39 2.68 9.19
N LYS A 27 13.37 2.64 8.28
CA LYS A 27 13.11 2.28 6.87
C LYS A 27 12.72 0.80 6.74
N GLU A 28 13.25 -0.01 7.62
CA GLU A 28 13.02 -1.45 7.72
C GLU A 28 11.58 -1.79 8.12
N ASP A 29 10.86 -0.83 8.72
CA ASP A 29 9.43 -1.00 9.06
C ASP A 29 8.52 -0.82 7.84
N ILE A 30 9.01 -0.18 6.75
CA ILE A 30 8.20 0.18 5.57
C ILE A 30 7.55 -1.06 4.91
N PRO A 31 8.27 -2.18 4.67
CA PRO A 31 7.65 -3.37 4.10
C PRO A 31 6.51 -3.93 4.95
N GLY A 32 6.66 -3.89 6.29
CA GLY A 32 5.60 -4.33 7.21
C GLY A 32 4.36 -3.44 7.12
N ILE A 33 4.55 -2.12 7.13
CA ILE A 33 3.45 -1.15 6.97
C ILE A 33 2.74 -1.33 5.63
N ALA A 34 3.49 -1.52 4.54
CA ALA A 34 2.91 -1.76 3.21
C ALA A 34 2.11 -3.07 3.17
N TYR A 35 2.61 -4.14 3.79
CA TYR A 35 1.93 -5.42 3.89
C TYR A 35 0.59 -5.29 4.65
N GLU A 36 0.61 -4.68 5.84
CA GLU A 36 -0.61 -4.48 6.65
C GLU A 36 -1.66 -3.67 5.88
N TRP A 37 -1.23 -2.63 5.17
CA TRP A 37 -2.14 -1.82 4.37
C TRP A 37 -2.74 -2.60 3.19
N ILE A 38 -1.94 -3.38 2.48
CA ILE A 38 -2.43 -4.23 1.39
C ILE A 38 -3.42 -5.28 1.91
N GLN A 39 -3.16 -5.87 3.07
CA GLN A 39 -4.10 -6.80 3.72
C GLN A 39 -5.42 -6.12 4.05
N LYS A 40 -5.37 -4.88 4.56
CA LYS A 40 -6.59 -4.08 4.79
C LYS A 40 -7.36 -3.84 3.49
N LEU A 41 -6.67 -3.44 2.41
CA LEU A 41 -7.30 -3.22 1.10
C LEU A 41 -7.97 -4.50 0.58
N LYS A 42 -7.31 -5.65 0.70
CA LYS A 42 -7.90 -6.97 0.35
C LYS A 42 -9.15 -7.28 1.17
N LYS A 43 -9.15 -6.96 2.48
CA LYS A 43 -10.32 -7.15 3.33
C LYS A 43 -11.48 -6.24 2.91
N GLU A 44 -11.20 -4.97 2.60
CA GLU A 44 -12.20 -3.99 2.14
C GLU A 44 -12.81 -4.39 0.79
N THR A 45 -12.04 -5.06 -0.08
CA THR A 45 -12.51 -5.55 -1.38
C THR A 45 -13.14 -6.94 -1.31
N GLY A 46 -13.31 -7.50 -0.10
CA GLY A 46 -13.95 -8.80 0.09
C GLY A 46 -13.09 -10.00 -0.31
N TYR A 47 -11.76 -9.87 -0.22
CA TYR A 47 -10.77 -10.89 -0.59
C TYR A 47 -10.86 -11.38 -2.04
N ARG A 48 -11.41 -10.55 -2.94
CA ARG A 48 -11.39 -10.80 -4.39
C ARG A 48 -9.97 -11.00 -4.89
N ASP A 49 -9.82 -11.73 -6.00
CA ASP A 49 -8.51 -11.93 -6.63
C ASP A 49 -7.86 -10.57 -6.91
N THR A 50 -6.78 -10.30 -6.17
CA THR A 50 -6.14 -8.99 -6.14
C THR A 50 -4.67 -9.16 -6.48
N ARG A 51 -4.25 -8.60 -7.62
CA ARG A 51 -2.85 -8.55 -8.04
C ARG A 51 -2.26 -7.20 -7.68
N ILE A 52 -1.11 -7.22 -7.02
CA ILE A 52 -0.35 -6.01 -6.69
C ILE A 52 0.57 -5.74 -7.88
N ASN A 53 0.26 -4.71 -8.64
CA ASN A 53 1.04 -4.37 -9.83
C ASN A 53 2.27 -3.53 -9.49
N LYS A 54 2.13 -2.60 -8.54
CA LYS A 54 3.19 -1.66 -8.18
C LYS A 54 2.99 -1.10 -6.79
N VAL A 55 4.08 -0.95 -6.04
CA VAL A 55 4.12 -0.24 -4.76
C VAL A 55 5.14 0.89 -4.88
N ILE A 56 4.73 2.10 -4.53
CA ILE A 56 5.55 3.31 -4.56
C ILE A 56 5.64 3.86 -3.15
N VAL A 57 6.87 4.16 -2.71
CA VAL A 57 7.14 4.75 -1.40
C VAL A 57 7.78 6.12 -1.60
N ASN A 58 7.06 7.17 -1.22
CA ASN A 58 7.60 8.52 -1.21
C ASN A 58 7.91 8.93 0.23
N ASN A 59 9.18 9.18 0.53
CA ASN A 59 9.55 9.77 1.80
C ASN A 59 9.32 11.27 1.74
N GLU A 60 8.41 11.80 2.54
CA GLU A 60 8.40 13.23 2.85
C GLU A 60 9.58 13.49 3.78
N LYS A 61 10.73 13.83 3.19
CA LYS A 61 11.81 14.48 3.94
C LYS A 61 11.29 15.85 4.35
N LYS A 62 10.99 16.01 5.63
CA LYS A 62 10.81 17.32 6.25
C LYS A 62 12.17 17.86 6.65
#